data_AF-A0A443QEJ5-F1
#
_entry.id   AF-A0A443QEJ5-F1
#
_cell.length_a   1.000
_cell.length_b   1.000
_cell.length_c   1.000
_cell.angle_alpha   90.00
_cell.angle_beta   90.00
_cell.angle_gamma   90.00
#
_symmetry.space_group_name_H-M   'P 1'
#
loop_
_entity.id
_entity.type
_entity.pdbx_description
1 polymer ?
#
loop_
_entity_poly.entity_id
_entity_poly.type
_entity_poly.pdbx_seq_one_letter_code
_entity_poly.pdbx_strand_id
1 'polypeptide(L)'
;MKHQMSIMLSLLLFTFLAKLSIESPVEECPPSDIISPCECFVWSVEPGTRNWEIRCSASTATIREVFRNVTPNGIYSTSYDIFKIDGVSNVTLTKDLLGPFQFRIIKVVNSNISAIEEDAFESNYDFTEQLEFMNNNFDVSLRKGEKLFQVIKKFKKLKTLFLMNSNLQEIPKNAFTSNETLDKLSILRFNRNLIEKIGDFAFFKLESVTWLDLAENRLTQISENAFTFEKSSEKPIQIDLDANLLTAKSFHHSSFRNVRRPTVLFLRSNNITYLDESTFLPLLQSGIFRLFPSDNPLICNCENRWILGHPQIKEQLSGMNCEDGESIWVKKLSNFKICDIQKKDVIHAIKNFIEILFNMGIVNDFQRQRIEHILN
;
A
#
# COMPACT_ATOMS: atom_id res chain seq x y z
N MET A 1 -47.86 38.40 -40.53
CA MET A 1 -48.15 37.00 -40.87
C MET A 1 -46.91 36.11 -40.98
N LYS A 2 -45.97 36.33 -41.94
CA LYS A 2 -44.77 35.47 -42.09
C LYS A 2 -43.90 35.33 -40.83
N HIS A 3 -43.76 36.40 -40.04
CA HIS A 3 -42.93 36.39 -38.83
C HIS A 3 -43.58 35.62 -37.67
N GLN A 4 -44.90 35.76 -37.47
CA GLN A 4 -45.66 34.96 -36.50
C GLN A 4 -45.69 33.46 -36.87
N MET A 5 -45.77 33.16 -38.17
CA MET A 5 -45.71 31.77 -38.66
C MET A 5 -44.35 31.13 -38.39
N SER A 6 -43.26 31.89 -38.55
CA SER A 6 -41.90 31.42 -38.26
C SER A 6 -41.67 31.14 -36.77
N ILE A 7 -42.24 31.97 -35.89
CA ILE A 7 -42.14 31.80 -34.44
C ILE A 7 -42.99 30.61 -33.96
N MET A 8 -44.18 30.41 -34.53
CA MET A 8 -45.00 29.23 -34.25
C MET A 8 -44.31 27.94 -34.72
N LEU A 9 -43.70 27.96 -35.91
CA LEU A 9 -43.00 26.80 -36.44
C LEU A 9 -41.75 26.46 -35.62
N SER A 10 -41.00 27.47 -35.13
CA SER A 10 -39.84 27.24 -34.27
C SER A 10 -40.22 26.75 -32.88
N LEU A 11 -41.31 27.26 -32.28
CA LEU A 11 -41.86 26.76 -31.01
C LEU A 11 -42.39 25.32 -31.13
N LEU A 12 -43.05 24.99 -32.24
CA LEU A 12 -43.49 23.62 -32.55
C LEU A 12 -42.30 22.69 -32.78
N LEU A 13 -41.25 23.15 -33.47
CA LEU A 13 -40.02 22.38 -33.64
C LEU A 13 -39.28 22.18 -32.32
N PHE A 14 -39.23 23.19 -31.45
CA PHE A 14 -38.60 23.10 -30.12
C PHE A 14 -39.36 22.16 -29.18
N THR A 15 -40.70 22.20 -29.20
CA THR A 15 -41.55 21.27 -28.42
C THR A 15 -41.54 19.86 -29.01
N PHE A 16 -41.38 19.70 -30.32
CA PHE A 16 -41.18 18.40 -30.96
C PHE A 16 -39.78 17.83 -30.67
N LEU A 17 -38.74 18.65 -30.69
CA LEU A 17 -37.37 18.27 -30.30
C LEU A 17 -37.26 17.97 -28.79
N ALA A 18 -37.95 18.72 -27.93
CA ALA A 18 -38.07 18.44 -26.50
C ALA A 18 -38.97 17.24 -26.18
N LYS A 19 -39.78 16.76 -27.14
CA LYS A 19 -40.47 15.47 -27.07
C LYS A 19 -39.67 14.32 -27.69
N LEU A 20 -38.68 14.64 -28.54
CA LEU A 20 -37.72 13.72 -29.13
C LEU A 20 -36.44 13.58 -28.30
N SER A 21 -36.28 14.36 -27.22
CA SER A 21 -35.41 13.94 -26.12
C SER A 21 -36.06 12.71 -25.52
N ILE A 22 -35.73 11.56 -26.09
CA ILE A 22 -35.76 10.28 -25.41
C ILE A 22 -34.95 10.56 -24.15
N GLU A 23 -35.62 10.78 -23.02
CA GLU A 23 -34.98 10.57 -21.73
C GLU A 23 -34.32 9.21 -21.87
N SER A 24 -32.97 9.19 -21.86
CA SER A 24 -32.22 7.93 -21.81
C SER A 24 -32.94 7.04 -20.81
N PRO A 25 -33.30 5.79 -21.16
CA PRO A 25 -34.08 4.94 -20.27
C PRO A 25 -33.38 5.03 -18.92
N VAL A 26 -34.12 5.51 -17.92
CA VAL A 26 -33.59 5.70 -16.57
C VAL A 26 -32.89 4.40 -16.25
N GLU A 27 -31.57 4.42 -16.04
CA GLU A 27 -30.82 3.22 -15.69
C GLU A 27 -31.40 2.72 -14.37
N GLU A 28 -32.33 1.79 -14.47
CA GLU A 28 -33.06 1.22 -13.36
C GLU A 28 -32.36 -0.08 -12.96
N CYS A 29 -32.41 -0.38 -11.66
CA CYS A 29 -32.01 -1.69 -11.18
C CYS A 29 -32.67 -2.79 -12.01
N PRO A 30 -31.93 -3.86 -12.38
CA PRO A 30 -32.56 -5.02 -12.98
C PRO A 30 -33.73 -5.51 -12.10
N PRO A 31 -34.87 -5.89 -12.68
CA PRO A 31 -36.00 -6.45 -11.94
C PRO A 31 -35.59 -7.60 -11.03
N SER A 32 -36.15 -7.62 -9.82
CA SER A 32 -35.77 -8.58 -8.77
C SER A 32 -35.97 -10.03 -9.18
N ASP A 33 -36.94 -10.33 -10.02
CA ASP A 33 -37.20 -11.67 -10.57
C ASP A 33 -36.08 -12.14 -11.51
N ILE A 34 -35.36 -11.21 -12.15
CA ILE A 34 -34.25 -11.50 -13.06
C ILE A 34 -32.95 -11.72 -12.30
N ILE A 35 -32.70 -10.91 -11.25
CA ILE A 35 -31.45 -10.98 -10.48
C ILE A 35 -31.56 -11.81 -9.20
N SER A 36 -32.74 -12.30 -8.83
CA SER A 36 -32.94 -13.17 -7.66
C SER A 36 -31.99 -14.38 -7.70
N PRO A 37 -31.35 -14.72 -6.57
CA PRO A 37 -31.56 -14.21 -5.21
C PRO A 37 -30.70 -12.98 -4.85
N CYS A 38 -30.08 -12.30 -5.82
CA CYS A 38 -29.44 -11.02 -5.58
C CYS A 38 -30.46 -9.88 -5.55
N GLU A 39 -30.10 -8.81 -4.85
CA GLU A 39 -30.92 -7.62 -4.67
C GLU A 39 -30.18 -6.40 -5.22
N CYS A 40 -30.91 -5.49 -5.87
CA CYS A 40 -30.35 -4.24 -6.36
C CYS A 40 -30.93 -3.06 -5.59
N PHE A 41 -30.04 -2.19 -5.13
CA PHE A 41 -30.36 -0.99 -4.36
C PHE A 41 -29.90 0.25 -5.12
N VAL A 42 -30.72 1.30 -5.07
CA VAL A 42 -30.34 2.62 -5.57
C VAL A 42 -30.18 3.55 -4.39
N TRP A 43 -29.04 4.23 -4.31
CA TRP A 43 -28.77 5.19 -3.25
C TRP A 43 -28.00 6.39 -3.81
N SER A 44 -28.02 7.50 -3.08
CA SER A 44 -27.45 8.78 -3.52
C SER A 44 -26.54 9.33 -2.42
N VAL A 45 -25.31 9.70 -2.77
CA VAL A 45 -24.38 10.39 -1.84
C VAL A 45 -24.68 11.89 -1.85
N GLU A 46 -24.90 12.44 -3.05
CA GLU A 46 -25.11 13.86 -3.30
C GLU A 46 -26.42 14.09 -4.06
N PRO A 47 -27.18 15.17 -3.78
CA PRO A 47 -28.41 15.47 -4.48
C PRO A 47 -28.21 15.47 -6.01
N GLY A 48 -28.94 14.61 -6.72
CA GLY A 48 -28.85 14.46 -8.18
C GLY A 48 -27.94 13.32 -8.66
N THR A 49 -27.24 12.63 -7.76
CA THR A 49 -26.47 11.40 -8.09
C THR A 49 -27.27 10.14 -7.80
N ARG A 50 -27.05 9.07 -8.57
CA ARG A 50 -27.56 7.73 -8.27
C ARG A 50 -26.38 6.76 -8.34
N ASN A 51 -26.26 5.92 -7.33
CA ASN A 51 -25.32 4.81 -7.30
C ASN A 51 -26.11 3.51 -7.17
N TRP A 52 -25.79 2.54 -8.02
CA TRP A 52 -26.43 1.23 -8.01
C TRP A 52 -25.56 0.19 -7.30
N GLU A 53 -26.15 -0.53 -6.35
CA GLU A 53 -25.50 -1.64 -5.65
C GLU A 53 -26.27 -2.95 -5.88
N ILE A 54 -25.63 -3.91 -6.54
CA ILE A 54 -26.13 -5.29 -6.61
C ILE A 54 -25.45 -6.10 -5.51
N ARG A 55 -26.24 -6.61 -4.58
CA ARG A 55 -25.80 -7.43 -3.45
C ARG A 55 -26.28 -8.87 -3.63
N CYS A 56 -25.36 -9.82 -3.45
CA CYS A 56 -25.64 -11.25 -3.51
C CYS A 56 -25.15 -11.95 -2.24
N SER A 57 -26.01 -12.77 -1.65
CA SER A 57 -25.66 -13.66 -0.52
C SER A 57 -25.80 -15.14 -0.86
N ALA A 58 -26.02 -15.46 -2.14
CA ALA A 58 -26.11 -16.84 -2.63
C ALA A 58 -24.76 -17.42 -3.05
N SER A 59 -24.74 -18.71 -3.35
CA SER A 59 -23.53 -19.40 -3.83
C SER A 59 -22.97 -18.74 -5.09
N THR A 60 -21.65 -18.78 -5.29
CA THR A 60 -21.04 -18.22 -6.51
C THR A 60 -21.51 -18.91 -7.79
N ALA A 61 -21.93 -20.18 -7.72
CA ALA A 61 -22.56 -20.88 -8.84
C ALA A 61 -23.90 -20.23 -9.23
N THR A 62 -24.73 -19.88 -8.24
CA THR A 62 -25.99 -19.17 -8.44
C THR A 62 -25.75 -17.76 -8.98
N ILE A 63 -24.80 -17.01 -8.39
CA ILE A 63 -24.43 -15.67 -8.86
C ILE A 63 -24.00 -15.69 -10.33
N ARG A 64 -23.15 -16.65 -10.70
CA ARG A 64 -22.70 -16.84 -12.08
C ARG A 64 -23.86 -17.14 -13.02
N GLU A 65 -24.82 -17.98 -12.60
CA GLU A 65 -26.01 -18.29 -13.40
C GLU A 65 -26.88 -17.06 -13.63
N VAL A 66 -27.10 -16.24 -12.59
CA VAL A 66 -27.82 -14.96 -12.69
C VAL A 66 -27.19 -14.09 -13.77
N PHE A 67 -25.91 -13.74 -13.63
CA PHE A 67 -25.26 -12.83 -14.57
C PHE A 67 -25.03 -13.40 -15.98
N ARG A 68 -25.03 -14.73 -16.12
CA ARG A 68 -25.00 -15.39 -17.44
C ARG A 68 -26.35 -15.29 -18.17
N ASN A 69 -27.45 -15.39 -17.43
CA ASN A 69 -28.79 -15.41 -18.02
C ASN A 69 -29.35 -14.01 -18.29
N VAL A 70 -28.87 -12.98 -17.58
CA VAL A 70 -29.24 -11.60 -17.91
C VAL A 70 -28.58 -11.21 -19.24
N THR A 71 -29.34 -11.34 -20.33
CA THR A 71 -28.91 -10.90 -21.66
C THR A 71 -29.18 -9.39 -21.80
N PRO A 72 -28.18 -8.57 -22.16
CA PRO A 72 -28.40 -7.15 -22.39
C PRO A 72 -29.14 -6.94 -23.72
N ASN A 73 -30.46 -7.13 -23.72
CA ASN A 73 -31.30 -6.88 -24.91
C ASN A 73 -31.56 -5.37 -25.15
N GLY A 74 -30.64 -4.51 -24.71
CA GLY A 74 -30.77 -3.05 -24.73
C GLY A 74 -31.70 -2.47 -23.64
N ILE A 75 -32.27 -3.31 -22.77
CA ILE A 75 -33.20 -2.88 -21.71
C ILE A 75 -32.45 -2.42 -20.45
N TYR A 76 -31.28 -3.03 -20.16
CA TYR A 76 -30.49 -2.74 -18.95
C TYR A 76 -29.05 -2.42 -19.31
N SER A 77 -28.45 -1.52 -18.52
CA SER A 77 -27.00 -1.27 -18.58
C SER A 77 -26.23 -2.53 -18.18
N THR A 78 -25.04 -2.70 -18.75
CA THR A 78 -24.08 -3.72 -18.29
C THR A 78 -23.06 -3.13 -17.32
N SER A 79 -23.14 -1.82 -17.04
CA SER A 79 -22.21 -1.11 -16.17
C SER A 79 -22.96 -0.57 -14.95
N TYR A 80 -22.48 -0.92 -13.74
CA TYR A 80 -23.06 -0.47 -12.48
C TYR A 80 -21.96 0.02 -11.53
N ASP A 81 -22.35 0.65 -10.41
CA ASP A 81 -21.37 1.16 -9.45
C ASP A 81 -20.79 0.06 -8.58
N ILE A 82 -21.64 -0.73 -7.92
CA ILE A 82 -21.20 -1.64 -6.86
C ILE A 82 -21.76 -3.04 -7.09
N PHE A 83 -20.85 -4.01 -7.09
CA PHE A 83 -21.20 -5.42 -6.88
C PHE A 83 -20.69 -5.87 -5.52
N LYS A 84 -21.53 -6.56 -4.74
CA LYS A 84 -21.20 -7.02 -3.39
C LYS A 84 -21.59 -8.48 -3.18
N ILE A 85 -20.61 -9.32 -2.84
CA ILE A 85 -20.83 -10.64 -2.23
C ILE A 85 -20.76 -10.48 -0.71
N ASP A 86 -21.78 -10.92 0.03
CA ASP A 86 -21.85 -10.78 1.48
C ASP A 86 -22.35 -12.06 2.16
N GLY A 87 -21.56 -12.60 3.09
CA GLY A 87 -21.99 -13.74 3.92
C GLY A 87 -21.93 -15.11 3.23
N VAL A 88 -21.11 -15.29 2.21
CA VAL A 88 -21.06 -16.53 1.43
C VAL A 88 -19.97 -17.47 1.96
N SER A 89 -20.34 -18.68 2.35
CA SER A 89 -19.48 -19.64 3.07
C SER A 89 -18.49 -20.42 2.19
N ASN A 90 -18.65 -20.36 0.87
CA ASN A 90 -17.74 -20.97 -0.11
C ASN A 90 -17.74 -20.13 -1.39
N VAL A 91 -16.80 -19.20 -1.48
CA VAL A 91 -16.63 -18.30 -2.60
C VAL A 91 -15.53 -18.83 -3.51
N THR A 92 -15.91 -19.18 -4.73
CA THR A 92 -14.98 -19.41 -5.85
C THR A 92 -15.10 -18.23 -6.81
N LEU A 93 -13.99 -17.49 -6.98
CA LEU A 93 -13.91 -16.39 -7.93
C LEU A 93 -13.50 -16.95 -9.29
N THR A 94 -14.44 -17.00 -10.22
CA THR A 94 -14.23 -17.52 -11.58
C THR A 94 -14.11 -16.40 -12.61
N LYS A 95 -13.58 -16.74 -13.78
CA LYS A 95 -13.49 -15.83 -14.94
C LYS A 95 -14.83 -15.22 -15.31
N ASP A 96 -15.88 -16.03 -15.32
CA ASP A 96 -17.23 -15.71 -15.79
C ASP A 96 -18.22 -15.35 -14.69
N LEU A 97 -17.76 -15.17 -13.44
CA LEU A 97 -18.61 -14.95 -12.27
C LEU A 97 -19.62 -13.79 -12.47
N LEU A 98 -19.21 -12.73 -13.17
CA LEU A 98 -20.02 -11.54 -13.43
C LEU A 98 -20.55 -11.48 -14.88
N GLY A 99 -20.32 -12.53 -15.68
CA GLY A 99 -20.68 -12.52 -17.10
C GLY A 99 -20.19 -11.25 -17.81
N PRO A 100 -21.02 -10.58 -18.63
CA PRO A 100 -20.65 -9.35 -19.32
C PRO A 100 -20.72 -8.08 -18.45
N PHE A 101 -21.13 -8.20 -17.19
CA PHE A 101 -21.37 -7.04 -16.33
C PHE A 101 -20.06 -6.46 -15.79
N GLN A 102 -20.02 -5.13 -15.73
CA GLN A 102 -18.89 -4.33 -15.29
C GLN A 102 -19.30 -3.50 -14.08
N PHE A 103 -18.42 -3.46 -13.08
CA PHE A 103 -18.68 -2.77 -11.81
C PHE A 103 -17.52 -1.87 -11.43
N ARG A 104 -17.82 -0.62 -11.10
CA ARG A 104 -16.80 0.35 -10.68
C ARG A 104 -16.13 -0.09 -9.39
N ILE A 105 -16.89 -0.72 -8.50
CA ILE A 105 -16.46 -1.23 -7.20
C ILE A 105 -16.93 -2.68 -7.07
N ILE A 106 -16.00 -3.60 -6.80
CA ILE A 106 -16.32 -4.99 -6.47
C ILE A 106 -15.93 -5.25 -5.01
N LYS A 107 -16.88 -5.79 -4.25
CA LYS A 107 -16.74 -6.09 -2.83
C LYS A 107 -17.02 -7.56 -2.56
N VAL A 108 -16.13 -8.22 -1.84
CA VAL A 108 -16.37 -9.54 -1.22
C VAL A 108 -16.19 -9.37 0.27
N VAL A 109 -17.23 -9.58 1.04
CA VAL A 109 -17.20 -9.32 2.49
C VAL A 109 -17.82 -10.45 3.29
N ASN A 110 -17.35 -10.62 4.54
CA ASN A 110 -17.88 -11.58 5.50
C ASN A 110 -18.00 -13.01 4.93
N SER A 111 -17.08 -13.40 4.06
CA SER A 111 -17.18 -14.61 3.24
C SER A 111 -15.94 -15.50 3.38
N ASN A 112 -16.06 -16.77 3.01
CA ASN A 112 -14.94 -17.71 2.99
C ASN A 112 -14.52 -17.99 1.55
N ILE A 113 -13.34 -17.50 1.16
CA ILE A 113 -12.83 -17.56 -0.21
C ILE A 113 -12.01 -18.83 -0.35
N SER A 114 -12.57 -19.81 -1.05
CA SER A 114 -12.01 -21.15 -1.18
C SER A 114 -11.16 -21.32 -2.43
N ALA A 115 -11.45 -20.58 -3.50
CA ALA A 115 -10.69 -20.63 -4.74
C ALA A 115 -10.72 -19.33 -5.52
N ILE A 116 -9.64 -19.06 -6.25
CA ILE A 116 -9.49 -17.94 -7.18
C ILE A 116 -8.91 -18.52 -8.47
N GLU A 117 -9.63 -18.39 -9.58
CA GLU A 117 -9.13 -18.71 -10.91
C GLU A 117 -8.14 -17.65 -11.40
N GLU A 118 -7.22 -18.02 -12.29
CA GLU A 118 -6.20 -17.10 -12.81
C GLU A 118 -6.81 -15.90 -13.54
N ASP A 119 -7.98 -16.09 -14.17
CA ASP A 119 -8.68 -15.06 -14.93
C ASP A 119 -9.92 -14.51 -14.23
N ALA A 120 -10.01 -14.65 -12.90
CA ALA A 120 -11.18 -14.20 -12.13
C ALA A 120 -11.56 -12.74 -12.43
N PHE A 121 -12.86 -12.49 -12.66
CA PHE A 121 -13.42 -11.18 -13.02
C PHE A 121 -12.94 -10.58 -14.35
N GLU A 122 -12.63 -11.40 -15.36
CA GLU A 122 -12.03 -10.94 -16.62
C GLU A 122 -12.76 -9.76 -17.28
N SER A 123 -14.10 -9.75 -17.27
CA SER A 123 -14.91 -8.68 -17.87
C SER A 123 -14.69 -7.30 -17.23
N ASN A 124 -14.02 -7.23 -16.08
CA ASN A 124 -13.90 -6.04 -15.23
C ASN A 124 -12.49 -5.42 -15.21
N TYR A 125 -11.50 -6.04 -15.86
CA TYR A 125 -10.11 -5.57 -15.86
C TYR A 125 -9.92 -4.12 -16.35
N ASP A 126 -10.72 -3.70 -17.33
CA ASP A 126 -10.66 -2.37 -17.92
C ASP A 126 -11.65 -1.36 -17.32
N PHE A 127 -12.38 -1.75 -16.27
CA PHE A 127 -13.48 -0.96 -15.72
C PHE A 127 -13.35 -0.70 -14.21
N THR A 128 -13.10 -1.74 -13.41
CA THR A 128 -13.14 -1.61 -11.95
C THR A 128 -12.05 -0.68 -11.43
N GLU A 129 -12.49 0.29 -10.61
CA GLU A 129 -11.62 1.26 -9.97
C GLU A 129 -11.31 0.89 -8.52
N GLN A 130 -12.12 0.04 -7.88
CA GLN A 130 -11.93 -0.36 -6.49
C GLN A 130 -12.27 -1.82 -6.23
N LEU A 131 -11.35 -2.52 -5.57
CA LEU A 131 -11.52 -3.90 -5.11
C LEU A 131 -11.47 -3.93 -3.58
N GLU A 132 -12.47 -4.58 -2.96
CA GLU A 132 -12.55 -4.74 -1.52
C GLU A 132 -12.74 -6.21 -1.13
N PHE A 133 -11.85 -6.70 -0.29
CA PHE A 133 -11.95 -7.97 0.41
C PHE A 133 -11.87 -7.67 1.90
N MET A 134 -12.98 -7.77 2.62
CA MET A 134 -13.06 -7.39 4.02
C MET A 134 -13.70 -8.46 4.89
N ASN A 135 -13.10 -8.76 6.03
CA ASN A 135 -13.61 -9.76 6.97
C ASN A 135 -13.80 -11.13 6.31
N ASN A 136 -12.90 -11.50 5.40
CA ASN A 136 -12.97 -12.79 4.72
C ASN A 136 -12.06 -13.82 5.37
N ASN A 137 -12.30 -15.09 5.09
CA ASN A 137 -11.35 -16.16 5.39
C ASN A 137 -10.81 -16.67 4.06
N PHE A 138 -9.56 -16.36 3.70
CA PHE A 138 -8.90 -17.07 2.59
C PHE A 138 -8.57 -18.49 3.05
N ASP A 139 -8.87 -19.45 2.18
CA ASP A 139 -8.40 -20.82 2.31
C ASP A 139 -6.87 -20.85 2.46
N VAL A 140 -6.36 -21.85 3.17
CA VAL A 140 -4.94 -21.99 3.48
C VAL A 140 -4.07 -21.91 2.22
N SER A 141 -4.55 -22.44 1.08
CA SER A 141 -3.84 -22.40 -0.20
C SER A 141 -3.73 -21.00 -0.82
N LEU A 142 -4.55 -20.03 -0.38
CA LEU A 142 -4.61 -18.66 -0.91
C LEU A 142 -3.90 -17.63 -0.02
N ARG A 143 -3.59 -17.98 1.23
CA ARG A 143 -3.04 -17.03 2.23
C ARG A 143 -1.67 -16.44 1.86
N LYS A 144 -0.91 -17.09 0.98
CA LYS A 144 0.34 -16.54 0.45
C LYS A 144 0.14 -15.43 -0.60
N GLY A 145 -1.10 -15.19 -1.01
CA GLY A 145 -1.46 -14.10 -1.90
C GLY A 145 -1.11 -14.29 -3.38
N GLU A 146 -0.32 -15.30 -3.75
CA GLU A 146 0.15 -15.49 -5.14
C GLU A 146 -0.99 -15.40 -6.16
N LYS A 147 -2.02 -16.24 -6.06
CA LYS A 147 -3.17 -16.22 -6.98
C LYS A 147 -3.94 -14.90 -6.95
N LEU A 148 -4.12 -14.32 -5.76
CA LEU A 148 -4.84 -13.07 -5.59
C LEU A 148 -4.14 -11.90 -6.30
N PHE A 149 -2.84 -11.74 -6.09
CA PHE A 149 -2.06 -10.67 -6.71
C PHE A 149 -1.87 -10.87 -8.22
N GLN A 150 -1.83 -12.13 -8.71
CA GLN A 150 -1.85 -12.41 -10.16
C GLN A 150 -3.13 -11.91 -10.84
N VAL A 151 -4.27 -11.97 -10.15
CA VAL A 151 -5.54 -11.43 -10.65
C VAL A 151 -5.58 -9.91 -10.52
N ILE A 152 -5.21 -9.37 -9.34
CA ILE A 152 -5.26 -7.92 -9.07
C ILE A 152 -4.46 -7.10 -10.09
N LYS A 153 -3.27 -7.57 -10.50
CA LYS A 153 -2.43 -6.85 -11.46
C LYS A 153 -3.05 -6.72 -12.87
N LYS A 154 -4.13 -7.47 -13.17
CA LYS A 154 -4.85 -7.38 -14.45
C LYS A 154 -5.81 -6.18 -14.49
N PHE A 155 -6.17 -5.58 -13.35
CA PHE A 155 -7.11 -4.46 -13.28
C PHE A 155 -6.46 -3.11 -13.61
N LYS A 156 -6.55 -2.68 -14.88
CA LYS A 156 -5.87 -1.49 -15.42
C LYS A 156 -6.40 -0.17 -14.90
N LYS A 157 -7.65 -0.13 -14.44
CA LYS A 157 -8.29 1.09 -13.90
C LYS A 157 -8.23 1.18 -12.38
N LEU A 158 -7.65 0.18 -11.70
CA LEU A 158 -7.67 0.10 -10.25
C LEU A 158 -7.01 1.32 -9.61
N LYS A 159 -7.76 2.03 -8.76
CA LYS A 159 -7.31 3.17 -7.96
C LYS A 159 -7.12 2.80 -6.50
N THR A 160 -7.90 1.84 -6.01
CA THR A 160 -7.96 1.51 -4.59
C THR A 160 -8.11 0.01 -4.39
N LEU A 161 -7.32 -0.56 -3.48
CA LEU A 161 -7.38 -1.96 -3.12
C LEU A 161 -7.40 -2.11 -1.60
N PHE A 162 -8.48 -2.67 -1.08
CA PHE A 162 -8.64 -2.99 0.33
C PHE A 162 -8.67 -4.50 0.51
N LEU A 163 -7.68 -5.07 1.20
CA LEU A 163 -7.64 -6.44 1.67
C LEU A 163 -7.52 -6.38 3.19
N MET A 164 -8.63 -6.23 3.92
CA MET A 164 -8.60 -5.98 5.36
C MET A 164 -9.18 -7.16 6.12
N ASN A 165 -8.60 -7.50 7.28
CA ASN A 165 -9.13 -8.56 8.15
C ASN A 165 -9.46 -9.85 7.37
N SER A 166 -8.53 -10.29 6.52
CA SER A 166 -8.78 -11.37 5.56
C SER A 166 -7.79 -12.53 5.67
N ASN A 167 -7.05 -12.66 6.79
CA ASN A 167 -6.09 -13.73 7.09
C ASN A 167 -4.91 -13.94 6.10
N LEU A 168 -4.63 -12.96 5.23
CA LEU A 168 -3.47 -12.98 4.32
C LEU A 168 -2.15 -13.06 5.12
N GLN A 169 -1.20 -13.88 4.68
CA GLN A 169 0.05 -14.19 5.39
C GLN A 169 1.30 -13.60 4.74
N GLU A 170 1.27 -13.34 3.43
CA GLU A 170 2.44 -12.83 2.71
C GLU A 170 2.01 -11.83 1.63
N ILE A 171 2.88 -10.84 1.37
CA ILE A 171 2.88 -10.11 0.10
C ILE A 171 4.01 -10.68 -0.74
N PRO A 172 3.69 -11.38 -1.85
CA PRO A 172 4.70 -12.09 -2.62
C PRO A 172 5.66 -11.12 -3.31
N LYS A 173 6.83 -11.64 -3.69
CA LYS A 173 7.76 -10.91 -4.55
C LYS A 173 7.04 -10.48 -5.84
N ASN A 174 7.34 -9.28 -6.34
CA ASN A 174 6.75 -8.78 -7.59
C ASN A 174 5.21 -8.80 -7.60
N ALA A 175 4.53 -8.65 -6.45
CA ALA A 175 3.08 -8.77 -6.33
C ALA A 175 2.30 -7.95 -7.37
N PHE A 176 2.79 -6.75 -7.70
CA PHE A 176 2.17 -5.84 -8.67
C PHE A 176 2.95 -5.69 -9.99
N THR A 177 3.93 -6.56 -10.25
CA THR A 177 4.73 -6.46 -11.47
C THR A 177 4.01 -7.12 -12.66
N SER A 178 3.65 -6.29 -13.63
CA SER A 178 3.08 -6.67 -14.93
C SER A 178 3.72 -5.86 -16.06
N ASN A 179 3.43 -6.22 -17.31
CA ASN A 179 3.88 -5.47 -18.49
C ASN A 179 3.26 -4.08 -18.57
N GLU A 180 2.06 -3.92 -18.00
CA GLU A 180 1.37 -2.64 -17.85
C GLU A 180 1.50 -2.18 -16.40
N THR A 181 1.73 -0.89 -16.20
CA THR A 181 1.84 -0.30 -14.87
C THR A 181 0.46 -0.02 -14.29
N LEU A 182 0.24 -0.31 -13.01
CA LEU A 182 -0.96 0.10 -12.27
C LEU A 182 -0.87 1.59 -11.89
N ASP A 183 -0.75 2.46 -12.90
CA ASP A 183 -0.46 3.89 -12.76
C ASP A 183 -1.54 4.67 -12.01
N LYS A 184 -2.72 4.07 -11.81
CA LYS A 184 -3.84 4.68 -11.10
C LYS A 184 -3.93 4.25 -9.64
N LEU A 185 -3.28 3.15 -9.28
CA LEU A 185 -3.39 2.55 -7.95
C LEU A 185 -2.69 3.45 -6.94
N SER A 186 -3.49 4.07 -6.07
CA SER A 186 -3.07 5.14 -5.17
C SER A 186 -3.16 4.76 -3.70
N ILE A 187 -4.14 3.92 -3.34
CA ILE A 187 -4.43 3.56 -1.95
C ILE A 187 -4.47 2.04 -1.82
N LEU A 188 -3.63 1.52 -0.92
CA LEU A 188 -3.59 0.12 -0.51
C LEU A 188 -3.87 0.02 0.99
N ARG A 189 -4.84 -0.80 1.38
CA ARG A 189 -5.08 -1.15 2.79
C ARG A 189 -5.04 -2.65 2.99
N PHE A 190 -4.00 -3.10 3.67
CA PHE A 190 -3.72 -4.50 4.01
C PHE A 190 -3.69 -4.72 5.52
N ASN A 191 -4.25 -3.80 6.30
CA ASN A 191 -4.27 -3.84 7.75
C ASN A 191 -5.12 -4.98 8.30
N ARG A 192 -4.82 -5.39 9.55
CA ARG A 192 -5.52 -6.45 10.28
C ARG A 192 -5.48 -7.82 9.60
N ASN A 193 -4.46 -8.10 8.79
CA ASN A 193 -4.23 -9.46 8.29
C ASN A 193 -3.25 -10.20 9.20
N LEU A 194 -2.67 -11.28 8.69
CA LEU A 194 -1.66 -12.09 9.37
C LEU A 194 -0.34 -12.00 8.61
N ILE A 195 -0.06 -10.86 7.94
CA ILE A 195 1.09 -10.75 7.03
C ILE A 195 2.37 -10.82 7.84
N GLU A 196 3.20 -11.81 7.59
CA GLU A 196 4.47 -12.05 8.29
C GLU A 196 5.67 -11.51 7.49
N LYS A 197 5.54 -11.49 6.15
CA LYS A 197 6.61 -11.12 5.23
C LYS A 197 6.12 -10.29 4.04
N ILE A 198 6.93 -9.30 3.68
CA ILE A 198 6.86 -8.59 2.39
C ILE A 198 8.03 -9.05 1.54
N GLY A 199 7.77 -9.51 0.31
CA GLY A 199 8.78 -9.98 -0.64
C GLY A 199 9.49 -8.87 -1.41
N ASP A 200 10.59 -9.24 -2.06
CA ASP A 200 11.41 -8.34 -2.88
C ASP A 200 10.59 -7.71 -4.01
N PHE A 201 10.79 -6.41 -4.25
CA PHE A 201 10.14 -5.67 -5.32
C PHE A 201 8.59 -5.76 -5.28
N ALA A 202 8.00 -6.05 -4.12
CA ALA A 202 6.55 -6.22 -3.98
C ALA A 202 5.77 -5.05 -4.60
N PHE A 203 6.23 -3.81 -4.38
CA PHE A 203 5.56 -2.58 -4.81
C PHE A 203 6.28 -1.85 -5.95
N PHE A 204 7.20 -2.50 -6.67
CA PHE A 204 8.15 -1.86 -7.58
C PHE A 204 7.50 -0.99 -8.67
N LYS A 205 6.39 -1.46 -9.23
CA LYS A 205 5.63 -0.78 -10.31
C LYS A 205 4.56 0.20 -9.79
N LEU A 206 4.43 0.42 -8.48
CA LEU A 206 3.39 1.27 -7.91
C LEU A 206 3.84 2.73 -7.77
N GLU A 207 3.90 3.45 -8.88
CA GLU A 207 4.40 4.84 -8.92
C GLU A 207 3.43 5.88 -8.35
N SER A 208 2.12 5.60 -8.44
CA SER A 208 1.06 6.50 -7.97
C SER A 208 0.60 6.24 -6.54
N VAL A 209 1.12 5.20 -5.87
CA VAL A 209 0.71 4.88 -4.50
C VAL A 209 1.13 5.99 -3.54
N THR A 210 0.18 6.50 -2.77
CA THR A 210 0.37 7.56 -1.78
C THR A 210 0.06 7.09 -0.36
N TRP A 211 -0.68 5.99 -0.22
CA TRP A 211 -1.02 5.40 1.07
C TRP A 211 -0.90 3.87 1.01
N LEU A 212 -0.02 3.31 1.82
CA LEU A 212 0.15 1.88 2.03
C LEU A 212 -0.02 1.57 3.52
N ASP A 213 -1.17 1.02 3.87
CA ASP A 213 -1.49 0.63 5.24
C ASP A 213 -1.29 -0.87 5.43
N LEU A 214 -0.33 -1.20 6.28
CA LEU A 214 0.07 -2.55 6.68
C LEU A 214 0.01 -2.69 8.21
N ALA A 215 -0.70 -1.78 8.88
CA ALA A 215 -0.80 -1.77 10.34
C ALA A 215 -1.54 -3.01 10.87
N GLU A 216 -1.31 -3.34 12.14
CA GLU A 216 -2.00 -4.45 12.82
C GLU A 216 -1.81 -5.80 12.09
N ASN A 217 -0.58 -6.09 11.64
CA ASN A 217 -0.20 -7.35 11.00
C ASN A 217 0.77 -8.15 11.90
N ARG A 218 1.48 -9.13 11.33
CA ARG A 218 2.47 -9.97 12.04
C ARG A 218 3.86 -9.84 11.44
N LEU A 219 4.17 -8.68 10.85
CA LEU A 219 5.41 -8.50 10.08
C LEU A 219 6.61 -8.71 10.99
N THR A 220 7.46 -9.66 10.62
CA THR A 220 8.74 -9.94 11.29
C THR A 220 9.92 -9.78 10.33
N GLN A 221 9.66 -9.77 9.02
CA GLN A 221 10.68 -9.67 7.99
C GLN A 221 10.23 -8.75 6.85
N ILE A 222 11.12 -7.82 6.50
CA ILE A 222 11.01 -6.97 5.32
C ILE A 222 12.18 -7.33 4.39
N SER A 223 11.85 -7.85 3.21
CA SER A 223 12.83 -8.28 2.22
C SER A 223 13.77 -7.17 1.74
N GLU A 224 14.82 -7.59 1.03
CA GLU A 224 15.63 -6.69 0.23
C GLU A 224 14.75 -6.02 -0.84
N ASN A 225 14.93 -4.72 -1.06
CA ASN A 225 14.22 -3.97 -2.10
C ASN A 225 12.67 -4.01 -1.98
N ALA A 226 12.12 -4.36 -0.81
CA ALA A 226 10.67 -4.45 -0.59
C ALA A 226 9.95 -3.12 -0.89
N PHE A 227 10.58 -1.99 -0.52
CA PHE A 227 10.08 -0.63 -0.75
C PHE A 227 10.88 0.13 -1.81
N THR A 228 11.44 -0.59 -2.79
CA THR A 228 12.05 0.02 -3.97
C THR A 228 10.97 0.33 -5.00
N PHE A 229 11.06 1.49 -5.66
CA PHE A 229 10.15 1.91 -6.74
C PHE A 229 10.93 2.12 -8.04
N GLU A 230 10.30 1.84 -9.17
CA GLU A 230 10.96 1.93 -10.48
C GLU A 230 11.36 3.36 -10.85
N LYS A 231 10.48 4.32 -10.60
CA LYS A 231 10.69 5.73 -10.93
C LYS A 231 10.65 6.63 -9.70
N SER A 232 11.37 7.74 -9.78
CA SER A 232 11.25 8.84 -8.81
C SER A 232 9.87 9.48 -8.90
N SER A 233 9.38 10.04 -7.80
CA SER A 233 8.08 10.70 -7.75
C SER A 233 8.10 11.87 -6.76
N GLU A 234 7.43 12.96 -7.10
CA GLU A 234 7.23 14.09 -6.17
C GLU A 234 6.04 13.84 -5.23
N LYS A 235 5.19 12.85 -5.55
CA LYS A 235 4.03 12.52 -4.72
C LYS A 235 4.48 11.85 -3.43
N PRO A 236 4.08 12.37 -2.25
CA PRO A 236 4.41 11.75 -0.98
C PRO A 236 3.73 10.39 -0.84
N ILE A 237 4.45 9.42 -0.30
CA ILE A 237 3.90 8.15 0.17
C ILE A 237 3.94 8.10 1.69
N GLN A 238 2.87 7.58 2.27
CA GLN A 238 2.79 7.19 3.67
C GLN A 238 2.74 5.67 3.74
N ILE A 239 3.65 5.08 4.51
CA ILE A 239 3.77 3.65 4.74
C ILE A 239 3.53 3.44 6.22
N ASP A 240 2.43 2.78 6.55
CA ASP A 240 2.05 2.48 7.93
C ASP A 240 2.38 1.02 8.26
N LEU A 241 3.38 0.80 9.12
CA LEU A 241 3.76 -0.51 9.66
C LEU A 241 3.50 -0.59 11.16
N ASP A 242 2.62 0.25 11.70
CA ASP A 242 2.31 0.28 13.12
C ASP A 242 1.75 -1.06 13.62
N ALA A 243 1.91 -1.33 14.91
CA ALA A 243 1.35 -2.52 15.57
C ALA A 243 1.70 -3.83 14.84
N ASN A 244 2.98 -4.02 14.56
CA ASN A 244 3.56 -5.22 13.97
C ASN A 244 4.58 -5.86 14.95
N LEU A 245 5.34 -6.84 14.48
CA LEU A 245 6.33 -7.57 15.27
C LEU A 245 7.77 -7.25 14.81
N LEU A 246 7.98 -6.08 14.23
CA LEU A 246 9.26 -5.69 13.65
C LEU A 246 10.30 -5.45 14.75
N THR A 247 11.52 -5.89 14.49
CA THR A 247 12.70 -5.64 15.32
C THR A 247 13.74 -4.87 14.52
N ALA A 248 14.84 -4.45 15.15
CA ALA A 248 15.96 -3.81 14.46
C ALA A 248 16.52 -4.66 13.30
N LYS A 249 16.46 -6.00 13.42
CA LYS A 249 16.96 -6.96 12.42
C LYS A 249 15.94 -7.32 11.35
N SER A 250 14.71 -6.83 11.46
CA SER A 250 13.64 -7.13 10.51
C SER A 250 13.82 -6.41 9.17
N PHE A 251 14.63 -5.36 9.14
CA PHE A 251 14.92 -4.59 7.94
C PHE A 251 16.26 -5.04 7.35
N HIS A 252 16.29 -5.28 6.05
CA HIS A 252 17.55 -5.37 5.32
C HIS A 252 18.08 -3.94 5.08
N HIS A 253 19.41 -3.77 5.05
CA HIS A 253 20.04 -2.47 4.76
C HIS A 253 19.65 -1.86 3.39
N SER A 254 19.08 -2.70 2.50
CA SER A 254 18.57 -2.32 1.17
C SER A 254 17.05 -2.39 1.06
N SER A 255 16.30 -2.56 2.15
CA SER A 255 14.82 -2.64 2.10
C SER A 255 14.19 -1.37 1.52
N PHE A 256 14.81 -0.21 1.75
CA PHE A 256 14.40 1.10 1.23
C PHE A 256 15.38 1.67 0.18
N ARG A 257 16.13 0.80 -0.49
CA ARG A 257 17.08 1.23 -1.52
C ARG A 257 16.33 2.00 -2.62
N ASN A 258 16.90 3.12 -3.08
CA ASN A 258 16.31 3.98 -4.11
C ASN A 258 14.91 4.55 -3.79
N VAL A 259 14.58 4.78 -2.51
CA VAL A 259 13.43 5.64 -2.18
C VAL A 259 13.72 7.06 -2.65
N ARG A 260 13.13 7.45 -3.80
CA ARG A 260 13.32 8.75 -4.47
C ARG A 260 12.01 9.54 -4.53
N ARG A 261 11.31 9.57 -3.39
CA ARG A 261 10.07 10.32 -3.19
C ARG A 261 9.87 10.66 -1.73
N PRO A 262 9.15 11.75 -1.41
CA PRO A 262 8.81 12.06 -0.03
C PRO A 262 8.11 10.88 0.62
N THR A 263 8.63 10.41 1.75
CA THR A 263 8.17 9.18 2.40
C THR A 263 7.99 9.41 3.89
N VAL A 264 6.83 9.04 4.40
CA VAL A 264 6.57 8.95 5.84
C VAL A 264 6.43 7.47 6.20
N LEU A 265 7.23 7.02 7.17
CA LEU A 265 7.20 5.66 7.69
C LEU A 265 6.75 5.68 9.15
N PHE A 266 5.62 5.03 9.42
CA PHE A 266 5.13 4.81 10.77
C PHE A 266 5.57 3.40 11.24
N LEU A 267 6.24 3.34 12.39
CA LEU A 267 6.75 2.12 13.02
C LEU A 267 6.28 1.97 14.47
N ARG A 268 5.20 2.66 14.84
CA ARG A 268 4.72 2.73 16.22
C ARG A 268 4.33 1.35 16.74
N SER A 269 4.49 1.12 18.04
CA SER A 269 4.06 -0.14 18.68
C SER A 269 4.63 -1.39 17.99
N ASN A 270 5.93 -1.40 17.72
CA ASN A 270 6.68 -2.57 17.26
C ASN A 270 7.63 -3.04 18.37
N ASN A 271 8.57 -3.94 18.05
CA ASN A 271 9.56 -4.48 18.98
C ASN A 271 10.99 -4.01 18.62
N ILE A 272 11.13 -2.76 18.16
CA ILE A 272 12.40 -2.19 17.71
C ILE A 272 13.20 -1.71 18.94
N THR A 273 14.35 -2.32 19.17
CA THR A 273 15.26 -1.93 20.26
C THR A 273 16.29 -0.89 19.83
N TYR A 274 16.63 -0.81 18.55
CA TYR A 274 17.51 0.21 17.98
C TYR A 274 17.24 0.40 16.49
N LEU A 275 17.67 1.54 15.95
CA LEU A 275 17.67 1.80 14.51
C LEU A 275 19.06 1.50 13.94
N ASP A 276 19.13 0.57 13.00
CA ASP A 276 20.37 0.25 12.29
C ASP A 276 20.86 1.46 11.46
N GLU A 277 22.09 1.89 11.73
CA GLU A 277 22.70 3.06 11.10
C GLU A 277 22.74 2.92 9.57
N SER A 278 23.16 1.74 9.08
CA SER A 278 23.34 1.49 7.65
C SER A 278 22.01 1.54 6.87
N THR A 279 20.91 1.20 7.54
CA THR A 279 19.57 1.19 6.98
C THR A 279 18.93 2.59 6.98
N PHE A 280 18.97 3.29 8.12
CA PHE A 280 18.16 4.50 8.32
C PHE A 280 18.91 5.83 8.13
N LEU A 281 20.22 5.89 8.38
CA LEU A 281 20.97 7.14 8.25
C LEU A 281 20.89 7.74 6.83
N PRO A 282 21.10 6.97 5.73
CA PRO A 282 21.02 7.53 4.39
C PRO A 282 19.62 8.06 4.04
N LEU A 283 18.57 7.41 4.56
CA LEU A 283 17.18 7.81 4.34
C LEU A 283 16.89 9.13 5.06
N LEU A 284 17.23 9.23 6.33
CA LEU A 284 16.96 10.42 7.14
C LEU A 284 17.76 11.63 6.65
N GLN A 285 19.01 11.43 6.22
CA GLN A 285 19.85 12.50 5.65
C GLN A 285 19.32 13.06 4.32
N SER A 286 18.48 12.32 3.60
CA SER A 286 17.89 12.79 2.33
C SER A 286 16.96 14.00 2.52
N GLY A 287 16.47 14.24 3.74
CA GLY A 287 15.50 15.30 4.05
C GLY A 287 14.06 15.04 3.56
N ILE A 288 13.86 14.04 2.70
CA ILE A 288 12.54 13.67 2.16
C ILE A 288 11.91 12.46 2.88
N PHE A 289 12.62 11.85 3.83
CA PHE A 289 12.14 10.72 4.61
C PHE A 289 11.82 11.15 6.05
N ARG A 290 10.67 10.75 6.59
CA ARG A 290 10.29 10.96 7.99
C ARG A 290 9.94 9.64 8.65
N LEU A 291 10.42 9.44 9.87
CA LEU A 291 10.28 8.21 10.64
C LEU A 291 9.61 8.49 11.98
N PHE A 292 8.60 7.68 12.31
CA PHE A 292 7.85 7.76 13.55
C PHE A 292 7.88 6.40 14.30
N PRO A 293 8.91 6.12 15.13
CA PRO A 293 9.08 4.86 15.82
C PRO A 293 8.65 4.89 17.30
N SER A 294 7.67 5.73 17.67
CA SER A 294 7.20 5.80 19.06
C SER A 294 6.68 4.46 19.57
N ASP A 295 6.59 4.30 20.89
CA ASP A 295 6.02 3.09 21.51
C ASP A 295 6.77 1.80 21.12
N ASN A 296 8.08 1.90 20.92
CA ASN A 296 8.99 0.77 20.77
C ASN A 296 9.89 0.64 22.01
N PRO A 297 10.35 -0.57 22.38
CA PRO A 297 11.26 -0.79 23.50
C PRO A 297 12.71 -0.39 23.17
N LEU A 298 12.91 0.85 22.75
CA LEU A 298 14.21 1.38 22.33
C LEU A 298 15.18 1.37 23.51
N ILE A 299 16.36 0.79 23.28
CA ILE A 299 17.45 0.74 24.25
C ILE A 299 18.49 1.78 23.84
N CYS A 300 18.65 2.82 24.64
CA CYS A 300 19.60 3.91 24.39
C CYS A 300 21.04 3.50 24.78
N ASN A 301 21.55 2.51 24.05
CA ASN A 301 22.91 2.01 24.14
C ASN A 301 23.69 2.38 22.87
N CYS A 302 24.88 1.82 22.73
CA CYS A 302 25.77 2.14 21.63
C CYS A 302 25.18 2.01 20.22
N GLU A 303 24.18 1.15 19.99
CA GLU A 303 23.56 0.91 18.68
C GLU A 303 22.77 2.12 18.19
N ASN A 304 22.23 2.94 19.11
CA ASN A 304 21.52 4.18 18.79
C ASN A 304 22.43 5.42 18.95
N ARG A 305 23.71 5.24 19.26
CA ARG A 305 24.66 6.36 19.51
C ARG A 305 24.78 7.28 18.30
N TRP A 306 24.79 6.71 17.10
CA TRP A 306 24.98 7.45 15.84
C TRP A 306 23.96 8.57 15.68
N ILE A 307 22.74 8.40 16.19
CA ILE A 307 21.64 9.38 16.09
C ILE A 307 22.05 10.73 16.68
N LEU A 308 22.73 10.73 17.83
CA LEU A 308 23.24 11.95 18.47
C LEU A 308 24.43 12.57 17.74
N GLY A 309 25.14 11.79 16.92
CA GLY A 309 26.20 12.28 16.02
C GLY A 309 25.66 13.02 14.79
N HIS A 310 24.35 12.94 14.53
CA HIS A 310 23.70 13.52 13.36
C HIS A 310 22.52 14.43 13.75
N PRO A 311 22.74 15.54 14.48
CA PRO A 311 21.66 16.40 14.97
C PRO A 311 20.75 16.97 13.85
N GLN A 312 21.24 17.04 12.61
CA GLN A 312 20.47 17.46 11.45
C GLN A 312 19.27 16.56 11.12
N ILE A 313 19.26 15.29 11.56
CA ILE A 313 18.15 14.35 11.27
C ILE A 313 16.97 14.50 12.24
N LYS A 314 17.07 15.40 13.22
CA LYS A 314 16.09 15.54 14.31
C LYS A 314 14.67 15.83 13.81
N GLU A 315 14.55 16.61 12.74
CA GLU A 315 13.24 16.93 12.14
C GLU A 315 12.62 15.75 11.38
N GLN A 316 13.45 14.80 10.95
CA GLN A 316 13.04 13.60 10.22
C GLN A 316 12.71 12.44 11.16
N LEU A 317 13.06 12.53 12.46
CA LEU A 317 12.93 11.43 13.41
C LEU A 317 12.19 11.87 14.68
N SER A 318 10.91 11.49 14.78
CA SER A 318 10.02 11.92 15.86
C SER A 318 9.51 10.75 16.70
N GLY A 319 9.51 10.90 18.02
CA GLY A 319 8.99 9.86 18.94
C GLY A 319 10.02 8.82 19.39
N MET A 320 11.31 9.07 19.21
CA MET A 320 12.39 8.23 19.77
C MET A 320 12.55 8.51 21.27
N ASN A 321 11.93 7.67 22.10
CA ASN A 321 12.09 7.68 23.55
C ASN A 321 12.85 6.44 24.00
N CYS A 322 13.83 6.61 24.89
CA CYS A 322 14.61 5.53 25.48
C CYS A 322 13.76 4.68 26.43
N GLU A 323 14.33 3.58 26.92
CA GLU A 323 13.70 2.66 27.89
C GLU A 323 13.31 3.33 29.22
N ASP A 324 13.93 4.46 29.54
CA ASP A 324 13.60 5.28 30.71
C ASP A 324 12.51 6.34 30.45
N GLY A 325 11.94 6.36 29.23
CA GLY A 325 10.86 7.24 28.82
C GLY A 325 11.31 8.63 28.35
N GLU A 326 12.58 8.99 28.51
CA GLU A 326 13.09 10.27 28.02
C GLU A 326 13.39 10.20 26.52
N SER A 327 13.22 11.33 25.83
CA SER A 327 13.61 11.43 24.42
C SER A 327 15.11 11.19 24.25
N ILE A 328 15.51 10.47 23.20
CA ILE A 328 16.93 10.31 22.85
C ILE A 328 17.63 11.67 22.72
N TRP A 329 16.91 12.69 22.24
CA TRP A 329 17.43 14.03 21.99
C TRP A 329 17.79 14.84 23.24
N VAL A 330 17.37 14.42 24.44
CA VAL A 330 17.81 15.04 25.69
C VAL A 330 19.07 14.39 26.27
N LYS A 331 19.46 13.22 25.74
CA LYS A 331 20.66 12.51 26.15
C LYS A 331 21.92 13.14 25.54
N LYS A 332 23.06 12.92 26.19
CA LYS A 332 24.39 13.31 25.69
C LYS A 332 25.10 12.10 25.10
N LEU A 333 26.01 12.32 24.16
CA LEU A 333 26.87 11.26 23.63
C LEU A 333 27.60 10.48 24.73
N SER A 334 27.99 11.12 25.84
CA SER A 334 28.64 10.44 26.97
C SER A 334 27.74 9.41 27.68
N ASN A 335 26.41 9.49 27.52
CA ASN A 335 25.48 8.49 28.06
C ASN A 335 25.54 7.16 27.31
N PHE A 336 26.09 7.15 26.10
CA PHE A 336 26.12 5.99 25.21
C PHE A 336 27.52 5.40 25.20
N LYS A 337 27.63 4.07 25.35
CA LYS A 337 28.88 3.36 25.05
C LYS A 337 29.17 3.44 23.54
N ILE A 338 30.39 3.09 23.12
CA ILE A 338 30.73 2.88 21.71
C ILE A 338 30.60 1.37 21.44
N CYS A 339 29.91 0.97 20.38
CA CYS A 339 29.74 -0.44 20.03
C CYS A 339 31.04 -0.99 19.46
N ASP A 340 31.34 -2.24 19.77
CA ASP A 340 32.41 -3.04 19.16
C ASP A 340 33.67 -2.23 18.80
N ILE A 341 34.32 -1.66 19.83
CA ILE A 341 35.67 -1.18 19.68
C ILE A 341 36.58 -2.40 19.49
N GLN A 342 36.84 -2.82 18.25
CA GLN A 342 37.90 -3.77 18.01
C GLN A 342 39.24 -3.05 18.08
N LYS A 343 40.28 -3.73 18.55
CA LYS A 343 41.64 -3.17 18.64
C LYS A 343 42.09 -2.53 17.32
N LYS A 344 41.70 -3.12 16.18
CA LYS A 344 42.00 -2.60 14.84
C LYS A 344 41.38 -1.22 14.56
N ASP A 345 40.18 -0.95 15.08
CA ASP A 345 39.44 0.29 14.84
C ASP A 345 40.05 1.43 15.67
N VAL A 346 40.49 1.13 16.90
CA VAL A 346 41.29 2.04 17.73
C VAL A 346 42.62 2.35 17.08
N ILE A 347 43.33 1.31 16.60
CA ILE A 347 44.62 1.48 15.92
C ILE A 347 44.44 2.37 14.68
N HIS A 348 43.40 2.13 13.89
CA HIS A 348 43.11 2.94 12.69
C HIS A 348 42.79 4.39 13.03
N ALA A 349 41.96 4.63 14.05
CA ALA A 349 41.63 5.97 14.53
C ALA A 349 42.86 6.72 15.06
N ILE A 350 43.73 6.05 15.82
CA ILE A 350 44.97 6.65 16.32
C ILE A 350 45.92 6.98 15.15
N LYS A 351 46.06 6.08 14.16
CA LYS A 351 46.88 6.34 12.96
C LYS A 351 46.39 7.57 12.19
N ASN A 352 45.08 7.68 11.96
CA ASN A 352 44.49 8.86 11.28
C ASN A 352 44.69 10.15 12.10
N PHE A 353 44.52 10.10 13.42
CA PHE A 353 44.71 11.26 14.28
C PHE A 353 46.17 11.75 14.29
N ILE A 354 47.14 10.82 14.30
CA ILE A 354 48.57 11.16 14.24
C ILE A 354 48.94 11.79 12.91
N GLU A 355 48.39 11.30 11.80
CA GLU A 355 48.59 11.93 10.48
C GLU A 355 48.10 13.38 10.45
N ILE A 356 46.94 13.66 11.08
CA ILE A 356 46.45 15.04 11.20
C ILE A 356 47.43 15.89 12.02
N LEU A 357 47.90 15.40 13.16
CA LEU A 357 48.85 16.13 14.00
C LEU A 357 50.22 16.35 13.32
N PHE A 358 50.67 15.38 12.52
CA PHE A 358 51.88 15.50 11.70
C PHE A 358 51.73 16.60 10.65
N ASN A 359 50.62 16.60 9.91
CA ASN A 359 50.30 17.63 8.91
C ASN A 359 50.14 19.03 9.53
N MET A 360 49.73 19.11 10.80
CA MET A 360 49.67 20.36 11.57
C MET A 360 51.03 20.80 12.14
N GLY A 361 52.10 20.03 11.96
CA GLY A 361 53.43 20.31 12.51
C GLY A 361 53.55 20.15 14.02
N ILE A 362 52.53 19.57 14.68
CA ILE A 362 52.48 19.33 16.12
C ILE A 362 53.34 18.12 16.49
N VAL A 363 53.40 17.13 15.60
CA VAL A 363 54.17 15.89 15.76
C VAL A 363 55.23 15.84 14.66
N ASN A 364 56.48 15.55 15.00
CA ASN A 364 57.56 15.37 14.01
C ASN A 364 57.62 13.92 13.50
N ASP A 365 58.35 13.70 12.41
CA ASP A 365 58.47 12.37 11.76
C ASP A 365 58.93 11.27 12.72
N PHE A 366 59.86 11.60 13.62
CA PHE A 366 60.37 10.66 14.61
C PHE A 366 59.30 10.22 15.61
N GLN A 367 58.51 11.17 16.13
CA GLN A 367 57.39 10.90 17.03
C GLN A 367 56.28 10.10 16.32
N ARG A 368 55.96 10.45 15.08
CA ARG A 368 54.99 9.71 14.26
C ARG A 368 55.40 8.25 14.08
N GLN A 369 56.62 7.99 13.60
CA GLN A 369 57.14 6.63 13.38
C GLN A 369 57.18 5.81 14.68
N ARG A 370 57.54 6.44 15.79
CA ARG A 370 57.57 5.78 17.10
C ARG A 370 56.18 5.35 17.55
N ILE A 371 55.15 6.16 17.31
CA ILE A 371 53.78 5.79 17.67
C ILE A 371 53.23 4.73 16.69
N GLU A 372 53.51 4.83 15.39
CA GLU A 372 53.15 3.78 14.42
C GLU A 372 53.77 2.41 14.79
N HIS A 373 55.00 2.40 15.32
CA HIS A 373 55.65 1.18 15.82
C HIS A 373 54.98 0.61 17.07
N ILE A 374 54.46 1.45 17.97
CA ILE A 374 53.73 1.02 19.19
C ILE A 374 52.35 0.43 18.85
N LEU A 375 51.74 0.88 17.75
CA LEU A 375 50.40 0.48 17.33
C LEU A 375 50.34 -0.83 16.55
N ASN A 376 51.48 -1.29 16.01
CA ASN A 376 51.62 -2.59 15.34
C ASN A 376 52.02 -3.66 16.38
#